data_AF-A0A8T4V9F2-F1
#
_entry.id   AF-A0A8T4V9F2-F1
#
_cell.length_a   1.000
_cell.length_b   1.000
_cell.length_c   1.000
_cell.angle_alpha   90.00
_cell.angle_beta   90.00
_cell.angle_gamma   90.00
#
_symmetry.space_group_name_H-M   'P 1'
#
loop_
_entity.id
_entity.type
_entity.pdbx_description
1 polymer ?
#
loop_
_entity_poly.entity_id
_entity_poly.type
_entity_poly.pdbx_seq_one_letter_code
_entity_poly.pdbx_strand_id
1 'polypeptide(L)'
;MLSALISIIGIFIGLFIASYTGEELKDGKKYFFILQIIILLSLIVIVLLINFDFLFLSGLLFGLLIRREYLFFGILVFSNFSNNISFLINSLIFIYSLAYGSLIYLNKNFKYIIFDVILFLIPLTLYFLKFDIVSFAAGSLISILGVKTVNLIKFSK
;
A
#
# COMPACT_ATOMS: atom_id res chain seq x y z
N MET A 1 8.73 12.59 -8.06
CA MET A 1 8.49 11.67 -9.21
C MET A 1 9.42 10.47 -9.19
N LEU A 2 10.75 10.62 -9.14
CA LEU A 2 11.65 9.46 -9.05
C LEU A 2 11.36 8.58 -7.83
N SER A 3 11.14 9.18 -6.65
CA SER A 3 10.77 8.49 -5.42
C SER A 3 9.49 7.64 -5.56
N ALA A 4 8.53 8.12 -6.34
CA ALA A 4 7.28 7.41 -6.62
C ALA A 4 7.51 6.10 -7.39
N LEU A 5 8.41 6.15 -8.39
CA LEU A 5 8.78 4.97 -9.15
C LEU A 5 9.54 3.97 -8.27
N ILE A 6 10.40 4.45 -7.38
CA ILE A 6 11.11 3.61 -6.41
C ILE A 6 10.11 2.85 -5.54
N SER A 7 9.06 3.51 -5.05
CA SER A 7 8.04 2.86 -4.21
C SER A 7 7.39 1.64 -4.85
N ILE A 8 7.09 1.70 -6.16
CA ILE A 8 6.48 0.56 -6.85
C ILE A 8 7.49 -0.50 -7.32
N ILE A 9 8.73 -0.11 -7.58
CA ILE A 9 9.83 -1.06 -7.90
C ILE A 9 10.01 -2.09 -6.77
N GLY A 10 9.66 -1.72 -5.53
CA GLY A 10 9.65 -2.64 -4.38
C GLY A 10 8.88 -3.94 -4.65
N ILE A 11 7.80 -3.93 -5.46
CA ILE A 11 7.07 -5.17 -5.80
C ILE A 11 8.00 -6.14 -6.54
N PHE A 12 8.70 -5.65 -7.55
CA PHE A 12 9.58 -6.47 -8.39
C PHE A 12 10.81 -6.96 -7.61
N ILE A 13 11.37 -6.11 -6.74
CA ILE A 13 12.47 -6.53 -5.86
C ILE A 13 11.99 -7.61 -4.88
N GLY A 14 10.79 -7.48 -4.31
CA GLY A 14 10.20 -8.49 -3.44
C GLY A 14 10.02 -9.84 -4.14
N LEU A 15 9.51 -9.82 -5.37
CA LEU A 15 9.39 -11.03 -6.20
C LEU A 15 10.75 -11.66 -6.50
N PHE A 16 11.74 -10.82 -6.82
CA PHE A 16 13.10 -11.28 -7.10
C PHE A 16 13.71 -11.96 -5.87
N ILE A 17 13.66 -11.31 -4.69
CA ILE A 17 14.14 -11.89 -3.43
C ILE A 17 13.45 -13.24 -3.16
N ALA A 18 12.12 -13.28 -3.31
CA ALA A 18 11.35 -14.48 -3.03
C ALA A 18 11.63 -15.65 -3.98
N SER A 19 12.16 -15.38 -5.17
CA SER A 19 12.60 -16.43 -6.08
C SER A 19 13.82 -17.21 -5.57
N TYR A 20 14.66 -16.60 -4.73
CA TYR A 20 15.84 -17.24 -4.14
C TYR A 20 15.58 -17.79 -2.73
N THR A 21 14.70 -17.16 -1.95
CA THR A 21 14.46 -17.51 -0.54
C THR A 21 13.08 -18.13 -0.29
N GLY A 22 12.50 -18.77 -1.31
CA GLY A 22 11.12 -19.26 -1.27
C GLY A 22 10.80 -20.24 -0.14
N GLU A 23 11.77 -21.02 0.36
CA GLU A 23 11.60 -21.92 1.50
C GLU A 23 11.52 -21.15 2.83
N GLU A 24 12.49 -20.27 3.10
CA GLU A 24 12.53 -19.42 4.30
C GLU A 24 11.30 -18.51 4.41
N LEU A 25 10.81 -18.02 3.26
CA LEU A 25 9.62 -17.17 3.22
C LEU A 25 8.33 -17.89 3.57
N LYS A 26 8.24 -19.21 3.36
CA LYS A 26 7.03 -19.97 3.73
C LYS A 26 6.84 -19.96 5.25
N ASP A 27 7.91 -20.19 5.99
CA ASP A 27 7.90 -20.14 7.46
C ASP A 27 7.74 -18.70 7.96
N GLY A 28 8.36 -17.73 7.25
CA GLY A 28 8.30 -16.31 7.57
C GLY A 28 6.99 -15.59 7.19
N LYS A 29 6.04 -16.25 6.53
CA LYS A 29 4.86 -15.61 5.89
C LYS A 29 4.07 -14.70 6.82
N LYS A 30 3.89 -15.11 8.09
CA LYS A 30 3.17 -14.34 9.11
C LYS A 30 3.82 -12.99 9.39
N TYR A 31 5.15 -12.93 9.42
CA TYR A 31 5.88 -11.69 9.71
C TYR A 31 5.76 -10.68 8.57
N PHE A 32 5.81 -11.13 7.31
CA PHE A 32 5.56 -10.26 6.16
C PHE A 32 4.16 -9.66 6.18
N PHE A 33 3.16 -10.44 6.60
CA PHE A 33 1.80 -9.93 6.72
C PHE A 33 1.67 -8.92 7.87
N ILE A 34 2.28 -9.19 9.04
CA ILE A 34 2.31 -8.24 10.16
C ILE A 34 3.02 -6.95 9.75
N LEU A 35 4.13 -7.05 9.02
CA LEU A 35 4.86 -5.90 8.49
C LEU A 35 3.97 -5.02 7.59
N GLN A 36 3.19 -5.64 6.70
CA GLN A 36 2.21 -4.90 5.88
C GLN A 36 1.17 -4.15 6.71
N ILE A 37 0.63 -4.77 7.77
CA ILE A 37 -0.32 -4.12 8.68
C ILE A 37 0.33 -2.93 9.38
N ILE A 38 1.53 -3.11 9.93
CA ILE A 38 2.25 -2.04 10.64
C ILE A 38 2.47 -0.86 9.70
N ILE A 39 2.95 -1.11 8.48
CA ILE A 39 3.20 -0.04 7.51
C ILE A 39 1.90 0.67 7.10
N LEU A 40 0.82 -0.08 6.84
CA LEU A 40 -0.49 0.52 6.56
C LEU A 40 -0.93 1.43 7.69
N LEU A 41 -0.82 0.97 8.94
CA LEU A 41 -1.17 1.76 10.11
C LEU A 41 -0.31 3.01 10.24
N SER A 42 1.01 2.90 10.01
CA SER A 42 1.92 4.06 10.00
C SER A 42 1.52 5.08 8.93
N LEU A 43 1.21 4.65 7.70
CA LEU A 43 0.76 5.53 6.63
C LEU A 43 -0.54 6.24 6.99
N ILE A 44 -1.51 5.51 7.55
CA ILE A 44 -2.78 6.07 8.01
C ILE A 44 -2.55 7.15 9.07
N VAL A 45 -1.73 6.87 10.09
CA VAL A 45 -1.44 7.82 11.17
C VAL A 45 -0.75 9.07 10.63
N ILE A 46 0.26 8.91 9.77
CA ILE A 46 0.96 10.04 9.14
C ILE A 46 -0.03 10.95 8.41
N VAL A 47 -0.93 10.36 7.62
CA VAL A 47 -1.90 11.14 6.84
C VAL A 47 -2.91 11.85 7.74
N LEU A 48 -3.47 11.14 8.72
CA LEU A 48 -4.46 11.70 9.65
C LEU A 48 -3.91 12.87 10.48
N LEU A 49 -2.61 12.86 10.78
CA LEU A 49 -1.95 13.97 11.48
C LEU A 49 -1.78 15.22 10.59
N ILE A 50 -1.76 15.06 9.27
CA ILE A 50 -1.54 16.16 8.32
C ILE A 50 -2.87 16.73 7.82
N ASN A 51 -3.80 15.86 7.42
CA ASN A 51 -5.05 16.27 6.80
C ASN A 51 -6.19 15.33 7.19
N PHE A 52 -7.13 15.84 7.97
CA PHE A 52 -8.35 15.15 8.35
C PHE A 52 -9.57 16.02 8.03
N ASP A 53 -10.38 15.57 7.08
CA ASP A 53 -11.57 16.27 6.60
C ASP A 53 -12.71 15.27 6.27
N PHE A 54 -13.82 15.77 5.73
CA PHE A 54 -14.98 14.95 5.37
C PHE A 54 -14.71 13.94 4.25
N LEU A 55 -13.69 14.14 3.41
CA LEU A 55 -13.34 13.19 2.35
C LEU A 55 -12.87 11.86 2.94
N PHE A 56 -12.33 11.86 4.17
CA PHE A 56 -12.01 10.64 4.92
C PHE A 56 -13.17 9.65 5.01
N LEU A 57 -14.39 10.13 5.32
CA LEU A 57 -15.57 9.28 5.45
C LEU A 57 -15.97 8.66 4.11
N SER A 58 -15.85 9.43 3.02
CA SER A 58 -16.08 8.90 1.67
C SER A 58 -15.04 7.85 1.27
N GLY A 59 -13.78 8.04 1.71
CA GLY A 59 -12.70 7.07 1.54
C GLY A 59 -12.99 5.75 2.24
N LEU A 60 -13.47 5.78 3.49
CA LEU A 60 -13.84 4.56 4.23
C LEU A 60 -14.83 3.68 3.45
N LEU A 61 -15.89 4.28 2.91
CA LEU A 61 -16.88 3.55 2.11
C LEU A 61 -16.28 2.98 0.82
N PHE A 62 -15.46 3.78 0.14
CA PHE A 62 -14.87 3.39 -1.13
C PHE A 62 -13.82 2.29 -0.99
N GLY A 63 -13.01 2.34 0.07
CA GLY A 63 -12.02 1.30 0.35
C GLY A 63 -12.65 -0.06 0.68
N LEU A 64 -13.84 -0.09 1.30
CA LEU A 64 -14.62 -1.33 1.51
C LEU A 64 -15.05 -1.98 0.20
N LEU A 65 -15.28 -1.18 -0.85
CA LEU A 65 -15.72 -1.65 -2.17
C LEU A 65 -14.54 -2.12 -3.02
N ILE A 66 -13.52 -1.27 -3.20
CA ILE A 66 -12.40 -1.57 -4.12
C ILE A 66 -11.42 -2.57 -3.53
N ARG A 67 -11.07 -2.42 -2.24
CA ARG A 67 -10.14 -3.29 -1.52
C ARG A 67 -8.77 -3.48 -2.21
N ARG A 68 -8.22 -2.40 -2.79
CA ARG A 68 -6.90 -2.39 -3.45
C ARG A 68 -6.03 -1.27 -2.92
N GLU A 69 -4.98 -1.61 -2.16
CA GLU A 69 -4.10 -0.65 -1.49
C GLU A 69 -3.31 0.20 -2.49
N TYR A 70 -2.87 -0.39 -3.60
CA TYR A 70 -2.02 0.28 -4.57
C TYR A 70 -2.65 1.51 -5.22
N LEU A 71 -3.97 1.51 -5.41
CA LEU A 71 -4.69 2.70 -5.85
C LEU A 71 -4.50 3.85 -4.84
N PHE A 72 -4.65 3.57 -3.56
CA PHE A 72 -4.54 4.58 -2.50
C PHE A 72 -3.08 4.95 -2.21
N PHE A 73 -2.14 4.03 -2.37
CA PHE A 73 -0.72 4.35 -2.34
C PHE A 73 -0.31 5.30 -3.46
N GLY A 74 -0.86 5.13 -4.67
CA GLY A 74 -0.64 6.09 -5.75
C GLY A 74 -1.09 7.50 -5.35
N ILE A 75 -2.26 7.63 -4.72
CA ILE A 75 -2.74 8.92 -4.20
C ILE A 75 -1.77 9.53 -3.20
N LEU A 76 -1.28 8.75 -2.23
CA LEU A 76 -0.35 9.24 -1.20
C LEU A 76 1.03 9.60 -1.76
N VAL A 77 1.48 8.90 -2.80
CA VAL A 77 2.80 9.11 -3.40
C VAL A 77 2.81 10.35 -4.29
N PHE A 78 1.71 10.59 -5.00
CA PHE A 78 1.58 11.72 -5.91
C PHE A 78 0.94 12.95 -5.26
N SER A 79 0.64 12.96 -3.97
CA SER A 79 0.16 14.15 -3.29
C SER A 79 1.27 15.16 -2.98
N ASN A 80 0.88 16.41 -2.73
CA ASN A 80 1.80 17.53 -2.49
C ASN A 80 2.27 17.60 -1.02
N PHE A 81 2.86 16.53 -0.50
CA PHE A 81 3.51 16.58 0.82
C PHE A 81 4.85 17.33 0.80
N SER A 82 5.31 17.77 1.97
CA SER A 82 6.68 18.27 2.12
C SER A 82 7.71 17.18 1.76
N ASN A 83 8.90 17.56 1.29
CA ASN A 83 9.91 16.61 0.81
C ASN A 83 10.24 15.52 1.83
N ASN A 84 10.35 15.86 3.11
CA ASN A 84 10.67 14.91 4.18
C ASN A 84 9.55 13.88 4.39
N ILE A 85 8.29 14.35 4.40
CA ILE A 85 7.12 13.48 4.58
C ILE A 85 6.95 12.60 3.34
N SER A 86 7.10 13.17 2.14
CA SER A 86 7.05 12.43 0.88
C SER A 86 8.12 11.33 0.86
N PHE A 87 9.35 11.61 1.28
CA PHE A 87 10.40 10.60 1.35
C PHE A 87 10.05 9.46 2.32
N LEU A 88 9.51 9.78 3.50
CA LEU A 88 9.07 8.79 4.48
C LEU A 88 7.93 7.91 3.93
N ILE A 89 6.90 8.51 3.33
CA ILE A 89 5.77 7.80 2.73
C ILE A 89 6.25 6.88 1.60
N ASN A 90 7.10 7.39 0.71
CA ASN A 90 7.64 6.60 -0.40
C ASN A 90 8.47 5.40 0.10
N SER A 91 9.26 5.59 1.17
CA SER A 91 10.07 4.54 1.80
C SER A 91 9.19 3.48 2.46
N LEU A 92 8.14 3.89 3.16
CA LEU A 92 7.17 2.98 3.76
C LEU A 92 6.45 2.15 2.69
N ILE A 93 5.95 2.79 1.64
CA ILE A 93 5.27 2.10 0.52
C ILE A 93 6.23 1.16 -0.22
N PHE A 94 7.52 1.52 -0.32
CA PHE A 94 8.54 0.63 -0.85
C PHE A 94 8.69 -0.64 -0.01
N ILE A 95 8.83 -0.51 1.32
CA ILE A 95 8.95 -1.66 2.23
C ILE A 95 7.68 -2.51 2.21
N TYR A 96 6.51 -1.87 2.16
CA TYR A 96 5.24 -2.59 1.98
C TYR A 96 5.25 -3.39 0.68
N SER A 97 5.71 -2.77 -0.41
CA SER A 97 5.74 -3.39 -1.73
C SER A 97 6.73 -4.54 -1.83
N LEU A 98 7.87 -4.47 -1.13
CA LEU A 98 8.77 -5.62 -0.95
C LEU A 98 8.03 -6.80 -0.31
N ALA A 99 7.37 -6.55 0.83
CA ALA A 99 6.63 -7.60 1.53
C ALA A 99 5.48 -8.16 0.69
N TYR A 100 4.79 -7.29 -0.05
CA TYR A 100 3.71 -7.66 -0.97
C TYR A 100 4.19 -8.51 -2.13
N GLY A 101 5.27 -8.11 -2.81
CA GLY A 101 5.89 -8.88 -3.88
C GLY A 101 6.27 -10.28 -3.40
N SER A 102 6.95 -10.38 -2.25
CA SER A 102 7.35 -11.68 -1.69
C SER A 102 6.14 -12.59 -1.40
N LEU A 103 5.05 -12.05 -0.87
CA LEU A 103 3.84 -12.82 -0.60
C LEU A 103 3.08 -13.24 -1.87
N ILE A 104 3.07 -12.40 -2.91
CA ILE A 104 2.48 -12.75 -4.21
C ILE A 104 3.20 -13.94 -4.82
N TYR A 105 4.54 -13.94 -4.77
CA TYR A 105 5.36 -15.04 -5.30
C TYR A 105 4.94 -16.37 -4.69
N LEU A 106 4.84 -16.44 -3.36
CA LEU A 106 4.43 -17.64 -2.64
C LEU A 106 3.03 -18.13 -3.04
N ASN A 107 2.10 -17.21 -3.28
CA ASN A 107 0.72 -17.54 -3.66
C ASN A 107 0.56 -17.75 -5.18
N LYS A 108 1.63 -17.66 -5.97
CA LYS A 108 1.63 -17.81 -7.46
C LYS A 108 0.65 -16.87 -8.18
N ASN A 109 0.42 -15.70 -7.62
CA ASN A 109 -0.67 -14.79 -8.00
C ASN A 109 -0.18 -13.60 -8.87
N PHE A 110 0.74 -13.85 -9.79
CA PHE A 110 1.45 -12.81 -10.55
C PHE A 110 0.53 -11.90 -11.40
N LYS A 111 -0.65 -12.40 -11.80
CA LYS A 111 -1.63 -11.64 -12.58
C LYS A 111 -2.03 -10.33 -11.90
N TYR A 112 -2.01 -10.28 -10.56
CA TYR A 112 -2.39 -9.08 -9.82
C TYR A 112 -1.32 -7.98 -9.87
N ILE A 113 -0.04 -8.31 -10.09
CA ILE A 113 1.05 -7.32 -10.10
C ILE A 113 0.80 -6.25 -11.16
N ILE A 114 0.51 -6.67 -12.40
CA ILE A 114 0.28 -5.73 -13.51
C ILE A 114 -0.92 -4.84 -13.18
N PHE A 115 -1.98 -5.42 -12.62
CA PHE A 115 -3.17 -4.68 -12.21
C PHE A 115 -2.85 -3.66 -11.10
N ASP A 116 -2.08 -4.05 -10.08
CA ASP A 116 -1.68 -3.16 -8.99
C ASP A 116 -0.76 -2.04 -9.46
N VAL A 117 0.15 -2.32 -10.41
CA VAL A 117 0.98 -1.31 -11.07
C VAL A 117 0.13 -0.30 -11.83
N ILE A 118 -0.86 -0.76 -12.60
CA ILE A 118 -1.79 0.13 -13.30
C ILE A 118 -2.58 0.97 -12.28
N LEU A 119 -3.15 0.35 -11.25
CA LEU A 119 -3.91 1.07 -10.21
C LEU A 119 -3.07 2.13 -9.49
N PHE A 120 -1.80 1.85 -9.22
CA PHE A 120 -0.89 2.81 -8.60
C PHE A 120 -0.59 4.01 -9.50
N LEU A 121 -0.59 3.83 -10.82
CA LEU A 121 -0.36 4.90 -11.79
C LEU A 121 -1.62 5.73 -12.08
N ILE A 122 -2.83 5.21 -11.85
CA ILE A 122 -4.08 5.96 -12.10
C ILE A 122 -4.09 7.34 -11.39
N PRO A 123 -3.74 7.45 -10.09
CA PRO A 123 -3.68 8.73 -9.39
C PRO A 123 -2.69 9.76 -9.95
N LEU A 124 -1.77 9.36 -10.83
CA LEU A 124 -0.91 10.31 -11.54
C LEU A 124 -1.72 11.32 -12.36
N THR A 125 -2.90 10.93 -12.85
CA THR A 125 -3.79 11.86 -13.57
C THR A 125 -4.39 12.91 -12.64
N LEU A 126 -4.74 12.52 -11.40
CA LEU A 126 -5.28 13.41 -10.37
C LEU A 126 -4.24 14.43 -9.90
N TYR A 127 -2.97 14.06 -9.90
CA TYR A 127 -1.87 14.98 -9.60
C TYR A 127 -1.86 16.20 -10.54
N PHE A 128 -2.04 15.98 -11.84
CA PHE A 128 -2.08 17.09 -12.82
C PHE A 128 -3.30 18.00 -12.62
N LEU A 129 -4.38 17.48 -12.06
CA LEU A 129 -5.59 18.24 -11.72
C LEU A 129 -5.48 18.98 -10.37
N LYS A 130 -4.40 18.75 -9.60
CA LYS A 130 -4.17 19.34 -8.27
C LYS A 130 -5.30 19.08 -7.27
N PHE A 131 -6.02 17.97 -7.39
CA PHE A 131 -7.00 17.56 -6.39
C PHE A 131 -6.29 16.99 -5.17
N ASP A 132 -6.54 17.58 -4.00
CA ASP A 132 -6.10 17.01 -2.72
C ASP A 132 -7.16 16.04 -2.19
N ILE A 133 -6.88 14.75 -2.34
CA ILE A 133 -7.73 13.65 -1.89
C ILE A 133 -6.95 12.72 -0.95
N VAL A 134 -5.99 13.27 -0.22
CA VAL A 134 -5.12 12.52 0.69
C VAL A 134 -5.90 11.87 1.84
N SER A 135 -6.81 12.61 2.46
CA SER A 135 -7.67 12.11 3.54
C SER A 135 -8.59 10.97 3.07
N PHE A 136 -9.07 11.04 1.82
CA PHE A 136 -9.81 9.96 1.15
C PHE A 136 -8.96 8.67 1.06
N ALA A 137 -7.68 8.79 0.71
CA ALA A 137 -6.78 7.64 0.68
C ALA A 137 -6.61 7.02 2.07
N ALA A 138 -6.43 7.82 3.13
CA ALA A 138 -6.32 7.31 4.50
C ALA A 138 -7.60 6.59 4.96
N GLY A 139 -8.78 7.16 4.71
CA GLY A 139 -10.06 6.50 5.00
C GLY A 139 -10.17 5.16 4.28
N SER A 140 -9.80 5.13 3.01
CA SER A 140 -9.80 3.90 2.21
C SER A 140 -8.84 2.85 2.77
N LEU A 141 -7.62 3.24 3.14
CA LEU A 141 -6.62 2.32 3.72
C LEU A 141 -7.07 1.75 5.07
N ILE A 142 -7.76 2.51 5.92
CA ILE A 142 -8.31 2.00 7.19
C ILE A 142 -9.32 0.88 6.94
N SER A 143 -10.23 1.07 5.98
CA SER A 143 -11.21 0.04 5.67
C SER A 143 -10.56 -1.25 5.17
N ILE A 144 -9.48 -1.13 4.38
CA ILE A 144 -8.71 -2.29 3.89
C ILE A 144 -7.96 -2.96 5.04
N LEU A 145 -7.37 -2.17 5.94
CA LEU A 145 -6.72 -2.67 7.14
C LEU A 145 -7.68 -3.51 7.97
N GLY A 146 -8.92 -3.05 8.18
CA GLY A 146 -9.97 -3.79 8.87
C GLY A 146 -10.29 -5.14 8.23
N VAL A 147 -10.36 -5.22 6.90
CA VAL A 147 -10.57 -6.49 6.19
C VAL A 147 -9.35 -7.42 6.35
N LYS A 148 -8.13 -6.87 6.28
CA LYS A 148 -6.89 -7.63 6.43
C LYS A 148 -6.73 -8.23 7.83
N THR A 149 -7.02 -7.47 8.89
CA THR A 149 -6.90 -7.96 10.27
C THR A 149 -7.89 -9.09 10.55
N VAL A 150 -9.13 -8.99 10.04
CA VAL A 150 -10.11 -10.08 10.13
C VAL A 150 -9.61 -11.35 9.45
N ASN A 151 -8.96 -11.24 8.28
CA ASN A 151 -8.39 -12.40 7.59
C ASN A 151 -7.22 -13.02 8.37
N LEU A 152 -6.36 -12.22 9.00
CA LEU A 152 -5.25 -12.73 9.83
C LEU A 152 -5.74 -13.55 11.02
N ILE A 153 -6.80 -13.09 11.71
CA ILE A 153 -7.39 -13.80 12.85
C ILE A 153 -7.91 -15.19 12.41
N LYS A 154 -8.40 -15.32 11.18
CA LYS A 154 -8.82 -16.61 10.62
C LYS A 154 -7.65 -17.55 10.33
N PHE A 155 -6.47 -17.04 9.98
CA PHE A 155 -5.27 -17.86 9.74
C PHE A 155 -4.59 -18.33 11.03
N SER A 156 -4.89 -17.73 12.18
CA SER A 156 -4.32 -18.13 13.48
C SER A 156 -5.13 -19.17 14.25
N LYS A 157 -6.29 -19.58 13.71
CA LYS A 157 -7.12 -20.67 14.25
C LYS A 157 -6.93 -21.92 13.41
#